data_AF-A0A9E3SCM0-F1
#
_entry.id   AF-A0A9E3SCM0-F1
#
_cell.length_a   1.000
_cell.length_b   1.000
_cell.length_c   1.000
_cell.angle_alpha   90.00
_cell.angle_beta   90.00
_cell.angle_gamma   90.00
#
_symmetry.space_group_name_H-M   'P 1'
#
loop_
_entity.id
_entity.type
_entity.pdbx_description
1 polymer ?
#
loop_
_entity_poly.entity_id
_entity_poly.type
_entity_poly.pdbx_seq_one_letter_code
_entity_poly.pdbx_strand_id
1 'polypeptide(L)' 'MPLILPEAVEDLADICKWYRRKLPELELRFQSDFDGSLERILKEPAVYAADEDGLPRVRMAKFPYHIGYLLDDD' A
#
# COMPACT_ATOMS: atom_id res chain seq x y z
N MET A 1 7.77 3.72 -12.38
CA MET A 1 8.04 3.39 -10.96
C MET A 1 7.22 4.35 -10.13
N PRO A 2 6.39 3.89 -9.18
CA PRO A 2 5.53 4.77 -8.41
C PRO A 2 6.36 5.67 -7.50
N LEU A 3 5.92 6.92 -7.31
CA LEU A 3 6.45 7.80 -6.28
C LEU A 3 5.70 7.50 -4.98
N ILE A 4 6.44 7.15 -3.91
CA ILE A 4 5.86 6.94 -2.58
C ILE A 4 6.08 8.21 -1.77
N LEU A 5 5.00 8.81 -1.27
CA LEU A 5 5.06 10.03 -0.46
C LEU A 5 5.84 9.77 0.85
N PRO A 6 6.57 10.76 1.39
CA PRO A 6 7.35 10.59 2.63
C PRO A 6 6.53 10.03 3.79
N GLU A 7 5.33 10.55 4.01
CA GLU A 7 4.37 10.06 5.00
C GLU A 7 4.02 8.57 4.81
N ALA A 8 3.82 8.13 3.57
CA ALA A 8 3.56 6.72 3.28
C ALA A 8 4.80 5.83 3.53
N VAL A 9 6.01 6.36 3.35
CA VAL A 9 7.25 5.64 3.72
C VAL A 9 7.34 5.46 5.24
N GLU A 10 6.98 6.47 6.02
CA GLU A 10 6.94 6.39 7.49
C GLU A 10 5.91 5.35 7.97
N ASP A 11 4.70 5.38 7.41
CA ASP A 11 3.66 4.39 7.71
C ASP A 11 4.12 2.96 7.41
N LEU A 12 4.73 2.74 6.24
CA LEU A 12 5.28 1.44 5.87
C LEU A 12 6.36 0.97 6.85
N ALA A 13 7.26 1.87 7.25
CA ALA A 13 8.32 1.56 8.19
C ALA A 13 7.77 1.17 9.57
N ASP A 14 6.77 1.89 10.07
CA ASP A 14 6.14 1.62 11.36
C ASP A 14 5.34 0.31 11.36
N ILE A 15 4.59 0.03 10.29
CA ILE A 15 3.86 -1.24 10.12
C ILE A 15 4.85 -2.41 10.04
N CYS A 16 5.91 -2.30 9.23
CA CYS A 16 6.94 -3.33 9.11
C CYS A 16 7.62 -3.61 10.46
N LYS A 17 7.98 -2.55 11.20
CA LYS A 17 8.56 -2.64 12.54
C LYS A 17 7.61 -3.31 13.53
N TRP A 18 6.32 -3.00 13.47
CA TRP A 18 5.31 -3.63 14.32
C TRP A 18 5.19 -5.13 14.02
N TYR A 19 5.08 -5.52 12.75
CA TYR A 19 5.01 -6.93 12.36
C TYR A 19 6.29 -7.69 12.70
N ARG A 20 7.47 -7.13 12.44
CA ARG A 20 8.77 -7.73 12.78
C ARG A 20 8.88 -8.08 14.27
N ARG A 21 8.37 -7.19 15.15
CA ARG A 21 8.35 -7.40 16.61
C ARG A 21 7.41 -8.52 17.04
N LYS A 22 6.35 -8.80 16.27
CA LYS A 22 5.41 -9.90 16.52
C LYS A 22 5.97 -11.23 16.02
N LEU A 23 6.37 -11.27 14.76
CA LEU A 23 7.03 -12.41 14.12
C LEU A 23 7.80 -11.89 12.89
N PRO A 24 9.11 -12.13 12.77
CA PRO A 24 9.91 -11.58 11.66
C PRO A 24 9.36 -11.89 10.26
N GLU A 25 8.79 -13.08 10.05
CA GLU A 25 8.20 -13.46 8.75
C GLU A 25 7.00 -12.59 8.33
N LEU A 26 6.28 -11.99 9.28
CA LEU A 26 5.11 -11.17 8.96
C LEU A 26 5.49 -9.89 8.24
N GLU A 27 6.66 -9.32 8.52
CA GLU A 27 7.18 -8.18 7.76
C GLU A 27 7.39 -8.55 6.29
N LEU A 28 8.07 -9.67 6.03
CA LEU A 28 8.35 -10.12 4.67
C LEU A 28 7.04 -10.41 3.90
N ARG A 29 6.08 -11.03 4.58
CA ARG A 29 4.75 -11.29 4.01
C ARG A 29 3.99 -9.99 3.74
N PHE A 30 4.11 -9.00 4.62
CA PHE A 30 3.48 -7.69 4.46
C PHE A 30 4.05 -6.95 3.26
N GLN A 31 5.39 -6.88 3.15
CA GLN A 31 6.06 -6.27 2.00
C GLN A 31 5.66 -6.94 0.69
N SER A 32 5.63 -8.27 0.64
CA SER A 32 5.19 -9.01 -0.55
C SER A 32 3.72 -8.74 -0.93
N ASP A 33 2.81 -8.60 0.06
CA ASP A 33 1.41 -8.26 -0.22
C ASP A 33 1.25 -6.79 -0.64
N PHE A 34 2.12 -5.91 -0.15
CA PHE A 34 2.18 -4.50 -0.52
C PHE A 34 2.65 -4.35 -1.97
N ASP A 35 3.76 -5.01 -2.34
CA ASP A 35 4.29 -5.00 -3.71
C ASP A 35 3.25 -5.55 -4.71
N GLY A 36 2.62 -6.69 -4.40
CA GLY A 36 1.57 -7.24 -5.24
C GLY A 36 0.31 -6.36 -5.30
N SER A 37 0.08 -5.49 -4.32
CA SER A 37 -0.99 -4.49 -4.39
C SER A 37 -0.60 -3.29 -5.24
N LEU A 38 0.66 -2.83 -5.17
CA LEU A 38 1.19 -1.80 -6.05
C LEU A 38 1.17 -2.24 -7.52
N GLU A 39 1.57 -3.49 -7.82
CA GLU A 39 1.50 -4.03 -9.18
C GLU A 39 0.07 -3.98 -9.75
N ARG A 40 -0.93 -4.29 -8.92
CA ARG A 40 -2.35 -4.20 -9.31
C ARG A 40 -2.79 -2.77 -9.57
N ILE A 41 -2.40 -1.83 -8.71
CA ILE A 41 -2.65 -0.39 -8.90
C ILE A 41 -2.04 0.08 -10.21
N LEU A 42 -0.77 -0.23 -10.47
CA LEU A 42 -0.06 0.21 -11.66
C LEU A 42 -0.64 -0.37 -12.96
N LYS A 43 -1.20 -1.57 -12.91
CA LYS A 43 -1.79 -2.22 -14.08
C LYS A 43 -3.08 -1.55 -14.53
N GLU A 44 -3.97 -1.24 -13.59
CA GLU A 44 -5.30 -0.69 -13.86
C GLU A 44 -5.71 0.29 -12.75
N PRO A 45 -5.15 1.50 -12.68
CA PRO A 45 -5.41 2.40 -11.55
C PRO A 45 -6.83 2.99 -11.57
N ALA A 46 -7.42 3.20 -12.74
CA ALA A 46 -8.74 3.81 -12.85
C ALA A 46 -9.91 2.94 -12.36
N VAL A 47 -9.67 1.66 -12.00
CA VAL A 47 -10.74 0.72 -11.62
C VAL A 47 -11.14 0.82 -10.14
N TYR A 48 -10.35 1.51 -9.33
CA TYR A 48 -10.57 1.57 -7.89
C TYR A 48 -11.37 2.82 -7.52
N ALA A 49 -12.43 2.61 -6.74
CA ALA A 49 -13.26 3.70 -6.26
C ALA A 49 -12.52 4.58 -5.25
N ALA A 50 -12.78 5.87 -5.31
CA ALA A 50 -12.39 6.82 -4.28
C ALA A 50 -13.18 6.55 -2.98
N ASP A 51 -12.55 6.84 -1.84
CA ASP A 51 -13.23 6.86 -0.54
C ASP A 51 -13.86 8.22 -0.23
N GLU A 52 -14.31 8.41 1.03
CA GLU A 52 -14.98 9.64 1.48
C GLU A 52 -14.08 10.88 1.36
N ASP A 53 -12.75 10.68 1.35
CA ASP A 53 -11.75 11.74 1.17
C ASP A 53 -11.38 11.98 -0.30
N GLY A 54 -12.01 11.25 -1.23
CA GLY A 54 -11.81 11.41 -2.67
C GLY A 54 -10.57 10.71 -3.23
N LEU A 55 -9.91 9.86 -2.43
CA LEU A 55 -8.70 9.14 -2.85
C LEU A 55 -9.01 7.70 -3.28
N PRO A 56 -8.64 7.28 -4.51
CA PRO A 56 -8.68 5.88 -4.91
C PRO A 56 -7.88 5.02 -3.94
N ARG A 57 -8.46 3.88 -3.53
CA ARG A 57 -7.78 2.96 -2.62
C ARG A 57 -7.93 1.50 -2.98
N VAL A 58 -6.88 0.74 -2.73
CA VAL A 58 -6.86 -0.72 -2.93
C VAL A 58 -6.73 -1.42 -1.59
N ARG A 59 -7.60 -2.39 -1.34
CA ARG A 59 -7.45 -3.29 -0.20
C ARG A 59 -6.33 -4.30 -0.44
N MET A 60 -5.43 -4.43 0.53
CA MET A 60 -4.42 -5.48 0.57
C MET A 60 -5.09 -6.86 0.74
N ALA A 61 -4.53 -7.89 0.12
CA ALA A 61 -5.21 -9.18 0.06
C ALA A 61 -5.11 -9.97 1.37
N LYS A 62 -3.97 -9.85 2.07
CA LYS A 62 -3.66 -10.65 3.26
C LYS A 62 -3.64 -9.82 4.54
N PHE A 63 -3.45 -8.51 4.42
CA PHE A 63 -3.33 -7.61 5.56
C PHE A 63 -4.48 -6.61 5.61
N PRO A 64 -4.88 -6.16 6.82
CA PRO A 64 -6.06 -5.30 7.01
C PRO A 64 -5.74 -3.82 6.72
N TYR A 65 -5.09 -3.54 5.60
CA TYR A 65 -4.72 -2.19 5.18
C TYR A 65 -5.26 -1.85 3.79
N HIS A 66 -5.41 -0.56 3.55
CA HIS A 66 -5.67 -0.01 2.23
C HIS A 66 -4.48 0.83 1.80
N ILE A 67 -4.18 0.80 0.50
CA ILE A 67 -3.21 1.69 -0.12
C ILE A 67 -3.99 2.77 -0.86
N GLY A 68 -3.97 3.99 -0.33
CA GLY A 68 -4.44 5.17 -1.03
C GLY A 68 -3.38 5.68 -2.00
N TYR A 69 -3.80 6.22 -3.15
CA TYR A 69 -2.86 6.76 -4.13
C TYR A 69 -3.51 7.88 -4.95
N LEU A 70 -2.66 8.66 -5.60
CA LEU A 70 -3.02 9.71 -6.53
C LEU A 70 -2.48 9.34 -7.92
N LEU A 71 -3.24 9.71 -8.95
CA LEU A 71 -2.76 9.70 -10.31
C LEU A 71 -2.24 11.10 -10.63
N ASP A 72 -1.00 11.15 -11.11
CA ASP A 72 -0.39 12.36 -11.61
C ASP A 72 -0.34 12.26 -13.15
N ASP A 73 -0.76 13.32 -13.84
CA ASP A 73 -0.95 13.36 -15.30
C ASP A 73 0.33 13.80 -16.06
N ASP A 74 1.47 13.89 -15.38
CA ASP A 74 2.78 14.28 -15.95
C ASP A 74 3.35 13.26 -16.97
#